data_AF-A0AAU9X3Q9-F1
#
_entry.id   AF-A0AAU9X3Q9-F1
#
_cell.length_a   1.000
_cell.length_b   1.000
_cell.length_c   1.000
_cell.angle_alpha   90.00
_cell.angle_beta   90.00
_cell.angle_gamma   90.00
#
_symmetry.space_group_name_H-M   'P 1'
#
loop_
_entity.id
_entity.type
_entity.pdbx_description
1 polymer ?
#
loop_
_entity_poly.entity_id
_entity_poly.type
_entity_poly.pdbx_seq_one_letter_code
_entity_poly.pdbx_strand_id
1 'polypeptide(L)'
;MRGTPNMAQHDESGLISEVPTTLSSSAEDLFKLYDGVETFVMFIGYPRSSHSLVAAILDAHPEIIIANEYHVLRTWEGKFRSSKEVERSFKKYQLFYDLHELSVRDATFGRRANNSLLNVRYSYQVPGLWQGRYFKGIKVIGDKKGGGTANALRNKNHWSVLYEIQEVLQIPIKFIHVIRNPFDNIATIMLRATESRDVVKEDGVTVNMTKELDLAIKSYFSLAAANQRIRERYGNAVIDIQGHNTVLKPRETLQMLCDHLGVTCSEDYFEKCSSILFGVPSVTRDKVVWTKEQKEKVTKQIKNFSFLKEYSFDEYPK
;
A
#
# COMPACT_ATOMS: atom_id res chain seq x y z
N MET A 1 -53.37 -30.16 45.31
CA MET A 1 -53.81 -29.38 44.13
C MET A 1 -52.66 -28.48 43.70
N ARG A 2 -52.33 -28.51 42.40
CA ARG A 2 -51.83 -27.41 41.53
C ARG A 2 -50.65 -26.57 42.08
N GLY A 3 -49.53 -26.39 41.41
CA GLY A 3 -49.14 -26.59 40.02
C GLY A 3 -47.83 -25.83 39.83
N THR A 4 -46.95 -26.35 38.99
CA THR A 4 -45.70 -25.72 38.56
C THR A 4 -45.95 -24.46 37.74
N PRO A 5 -45.05 -23.46 37.80
CA PRO A 5 -44.80 -22.54 36.69
C PRO A 5 -43.34 -22.73 36.22
N ASN A 6 -43.11 -23.43 35.11
CA ASN A 6 -43.11 -22.97 33.72
C ASN A 6 -41.81 -22.23 33.33
N MET A 7 -41.08 -22.89 32.42
CA MET A 7 -39.84 -22.45 31.78
C MET A 7 -40.11 -21.20 30.94
N ALA A 8 -39.27 -20.19 31.10
CA ALA A 8 -39.03 -19.19 30.06
C ALA A 8 -37.65 -19.50 29.46
N GLN A 9 -37.65 -20.05 28.26
CA GLN A 9 -36.49 -20.09 27.38
C GLN A 9 -36.17 -18.64 27.00
N HIS A 10 -35.02 -18.13 27.43
CA HIS A 10 -34.40 -16.97 26.80
C HIS A 10 -33.50 -17.50 25.69
N ASP A 11 -33.84 -17.15 24.45
CA ASP A 11 -33.02 -17.33 23.26
C ASP A 11 -31.63 -16.73 23.48
N GLU A 12 -30.61 -17.60 23.52
CA GLU A 12 -29.22 -17.22 23.29
C GLU A 12 -29.05 -16.92 21.79
N SER A 13 -29.35 -15.70 21.37
CA SER A 13 -28.79 -15.18 20.11
C SER A 13 -27.31 -14.88 20.34
N GLY A 14 -26.48 -15.91 20.17
CA GLY A 14 -25.02 -15.82 20.28
C GLY A 14 -24.43 -14.91 19.21
N LEU A 15 -24.15 -13.66 19.58
CA LEU A 15 -23.10 -12.87 18.95
C LEU A 15 -21.77 -13.34 19.54
N ILE A 16 -21.21 -14.39 18.95
CA ILE A 16 -19.82 -14.77 19.20
C ILE A 16 -18.96 -13.63 18.61
N SER A 17 -18.47 -12.74 19.47
CA SER A 17 -17.38 -11.85 19.09
C SER A 17 -16.12 -12.71 18.91
N GLU A 18 -15.89 -13.22 17.70
CA GLU A 18 -14.74 -14.06 17.39
C GLU A 18 -13.44 -13.25 17.57
N VAL A 19 -12.62 -13.69 18.53
CA VAL A 19 -11.41 -13.00 18.96
C VAL A 19 -10.30 -13.23 17.92
N PRO A 20 -9.69 -12.18 17.38
CA PRO A 20 -8.60 -12.30 16.40
C PRO A 20 -7.35 -12.95 16.99
N THR A 21 -6.77 -13.92 16.27
CA THR A 21 -5.54 -14.62 16.68
C THR A 21 -4.33 -13.69 16.59
N THR A 22 -3.56 -13.60 17.67
CA THR A 22 -2.23 -12.94 17.72
C THR A 22 -1.12 -13.98 17.82
N LEU A 23 0.08 -13.69 17.30
CA LEU A 23 1.24 -14.61 17.22
C LEU A 23 1.60 -15.23 18.59
N SER A 24 1.03 -16.39 18.88
CA SER A 24 1.34 -17.26 20.02
C SER A 24 1.15 -18.69 19.55
N SER A 25 1.91 -19.10 18.55
CA SER A 25 1.78 -20.41 17.91
C SER A 25 3.12 -21.12 17.85
N SER A 26 3.11 -22.45 17.85
CA SER A 26 4.33 -23.24 17.67
C SER A 26 4.98 -22.93 16.32
N ALA A 27 6.25 -23.32 16.13
CA ALA A 27 6.91 -23.17 14.83
C ALA A 27 6.14 -23.91 13.71
N GLU A 28 5.55 -25.07 14.02
CA GLU A 28 4.72 -25.84 13.09
C GLU A 28 3.48 -25.08 12.64
N ASP A 29 2.80 -24.40 13.58
CA ASP A 29 1.61 -23.62 13.26
C ASP A 29 1.94 -22.40 12.38
N LEU A 30 3.11 -21.78 12.61
CA LEU A 30 3.60 -20.70 11.74
C LEU A 30 3.88 -21.17 10.32
N PHE A 31 4.50 -22.35 10.15
CA PHE A 31 4.71 -22.91 8.82
C PHE A 31 3.39 -23.22 8.13
N LYS A 32 2.46 -23.90 8.83
CA LYS A 32 1.12 -24.19 8.30
C LYS A 32 0.37 -22.92 7.89
N LEU A 33 0.46 -21.86 8.69
CA LEU A 33 -0.14 -20.56 8.36
C LEU A 33 0.46 -19.98 7.06
N TYR A 34 1.79 -19.98 6.96
CA TYR A 34 2.52 -19.38 5.84
C TYR A 34 2.52 -20.22 4.56
N ASP A 35 2.23 -21.50 4.66
CA ASP A 35 1.94 -22.36 3.51
C ASP A 35 0.57 -22.07 2.89
N GLY A 36 -0.35 -21.46 3.63
CA GLY A 36 -1.61 -20.95 3.10
C GLY A 36 -1.49 -19.67 2.26
N VAL A 37 -0.31 -19.06 2.18
CA VAL A 37 -0.10 -17.84 1.39
C VAL A 37 -0.04 -18.19 -0.10
N GLU A 38 -0.94 -17.59 -0.87
CA GLU A 38 -1.12 -17.84 -2.30
C GLU A 38 -0.58 -16.70 -3.18
N THR A 39 -0.43 -15.48 -2.65
CA THR A 39 0.05 -14.33 -3.41
C THR A 39 0.99 -13.45 -2.59
N PHE A 40 2.15 -13.12 -3.17
CA PHE A 40 3.03 -12.09 -2.65
C PHE A 40 2.76 -10.75 -3.34
N VAL A 41 2.59 -9.67 -2.60
CA VAL A 41 2.30 -8.35 -3.19
C VAL A 41 3.38 -7.31 -2.89
N MET A 42 3.73 -6.53 -3.91
CA MET A 42 4.65 -5.41 -3.80
C MET A 42 4.02 -4.13 -4.35
N PHE A 43 4.17 -3.03 -3.62
CA PHE A 43 3.74 -1.74 -4.14
C PHE A 43 4.82 -1.13 -5.03
N ILE A 44 4.41 -0.49 -6.13
CA ILE A 44 5.24 0.33 -7.02
C ILE A 44 4.60 1.71 -7.24
N GLY A 45 5.32 2.62 -7.90
CA GLY A 45 4.85 3.98 -8.15
C GLY A 45 5.84 5.03 -7.64
N TYR A 46 5.31 6.07 -6.99
CA TYR A 46 6.07 7.27 -6.67
C TYR A 46 5.99 7.58 -5.17
N PRO A 47 6.98 8.27 -4.60
CA PRO A 47 6.78 8.88 -3.29
C PRO A 47 5.54 9.78 -3.32
N ARG A 48 4.74 9.79 -2.26
CA ARG A 48 3.61 10.73 -2.06
C ARG A 48 2.37 10.49 -2.96
N SER A 49 2.12 9.24 -3.36
CA SER A 49 0.94 8.85 -4.15
C SER A 49 -0.11 8.05 -3.37
N SER A 50 -0.21 8.23 -2.04
CA SER A 50 -1.21 7.58 -1.19
C SER A 50 -1.04 6.07 -0.97
N HIS A 51 0.12 5.49 -1.23
CA HIS A 51 0.40 4.06 -0.98
C HIS A 51 0.09 3.61 0.46
N SER A 52 0.30 4.48 1.46
CA SER A 52 0.08 4.10 2.86
C SER A 52 -1.39 3.90 3.19
N LEU A 53 -2.29 4.67 2.55
CA LEU A 53 -3.72 4.50 2.69
C LEU A 53 -4.19 3.20 2.04
N VAL A 54 -3.77 2.97 0.78
CA VAL A 54 -4.12 1.74 0.03
C VAL A 54 -3.60 0.48 0.75
N ALA A 55 -2.40 0.53 1.31
CA ALA A 55 -1.90 -0.59 2.10
C ALA A 55 -2.65 -0.79 3.42
N ALA A 56 -3.07 0.29 4.07
CA ALA A 56 -3.80 0.19 5.33
C ALA A 56 -5.21 -0.41 5.15
N ILE A 57 -5.92 -0.05 4.09
CA ILE A 57 -7.23 -0.65 3.78
C ILE A 57 -7.09 -2.13 3.38
N LEU A 58 -6.05 -2.49 2.62
CA LEU A 58 -5.81 -3.89 2.27
C LEU A 58 -5.43 -4.75 3.48
N ASP A 59 -4.57 -4.24 4.36
CA ASP A 59 -4.22 -4.91 5.61
C ASP A 59 -5.41 -5.03 6.58
N ALA A 60 -6.51 -4.30 6.34
CA ALA A 60 -7.74 -4.44 7.11
C ALA A 60 -8.58 -5.67 6.67
N HIS A 61 -8.21 -6.33 5.59
CA HIS A 61 -8.90 -7.51 5.08
C HIS A 61 -8.56 -8.77 5.93
N PRO A 62 -9.52 -9.67 6.20
CA PRO A 62 -9.30 -10.87 7.03
C PRO A 62 -8.21 -11.83 6.54
N GLU A 63 -7.87 -11.81 5.25
CA GLU A 63 -6.92 -12.75 4.63
C GLU A 63 -5.65 -12.07 4.06
N ILE A 64 -5.43 -10.78 4.35
CA ILE A 64 -4.31 -10.00 3.75
C ILE A 64 -3.46 -9.36 4.85
N ILE A 65 -2.13 -9.49 4.72
CA ILE A 65 -1.16 -8.79 5.54
C ILE A 65 -0.27 -7.91 4.66
N ILE A 66 -0.25 -6.60 4.89
CA ILE A 66 0.62 -5.66 4.18
C ILE A 66 1.54 -4.93 5.15
N ALA A 67 2.80 -5.32 5.17
CA ALA A 67 3.81 -4.63 5.94
C ALA A 67 4.04 -3.19 5.44
N ASN A 68 4.32 -2.29 6.38
CA ASN A 68 4.52 -0.88 6.09
C ASN A 68 6.01 -0.54 6.00
N GLU A 69 6.55 -0.48 4.78
CA GLU A 69 7.94 -0.11 4.48
C GLU A 69 8.98 -1.07 5.03
N TYR A 70 8.82 -2.38 4.80
CA TYR A 70 9.84 -3.39 5.11
C TYR A 70 11.09 -3.27 4.23
N HIS A 71 10.94 -2.70 3.02
CA HIS A 71 11.99 -2.58 2.01
C HIS A 71 12.49 -3.93 1.48
N VAL A 72 11.58 -4.82 1.07
CA VAL A 72 11.88 -6.22 0.76
C VAL A 72 13.12 -6.43 -0.13
N LEU A 73 13.30 -5.65 -1.20
CA LEU A 73 14.47 -5.79 -2.10
C LEU A 73 15.79 -5.49 -1.38
N ARG A 74 15.84 -4.40 -0.61
CA ARG A 74 17.06 -4.01 0.13
C ARG A 74 17.33 -4.98 1.27
N THR A 75 16.28 -5.37 1.99
CA THR A 75 16.41 -6.31 3.10
C THR A 75 16.83 -7.68 2.59
N TRP A 76 16.34 -8.12 1.43
CA TRP A 76 16.78 -9.36 0.82
C TRP A 76 18.24 -9.37 0.41
N GLU A 77 18.68 -8.29 -0.23
CA GLU A 77 20.10 -8.13 -0.58
C GLU A 77 20.99 -8.12 0.67
N GLY A 78 20.60 -7.38 1.71
CA GLY A 78 21.42 -7.21 2.91
C GLY A 78 21.37 -8.36 3.92
N LYS A 79 20.21 -9.02 4.10
CA LYS A 79 19.96 -10.06 5.12
C LYS A 79 19.97 -11.47 4.53
N PHE A 80 19.28 -11.68 3.41
CA PHE A 80 19.01 -13.04 2.90
C PHE A 80 20.07 -13.54 1.92
N ARG A 81 20.68 -12.68 1.09
CA ARG A 81 21.78 -13.08 0.20
C ARG A 81 23.11 -13.30 0.93
N SER A 82 23.37 -12.46 1.93
CA SER A 82 24.62 -12.45 2.70
C SER A 82 24.68 -13.57 3.75
N SER A 83 23.54 -14.05 4.23
CA SER A 83 23.49 -15.07 5.28
C SER A 83 23.77 -16.47 4.73
N LYS A 84 24.84 -17.08 5.22
CA LYS A 84 25.15 -18.50 5.06
C LYS A 84 24.37 -19.39 6.02
N GLU A 85 23.73 -18.79 7.04
CA GLU A 85 23.10 -19.48 8.16
C GLU A 85 21.61 -19.79 7.89
N VAL A 86 20.95 -19.02 7.02
CA VAL A 86 19.55 -19.28 6.67
C VAL A 86 19.52 -20.19 5.45
N GLU A 87 19.12 -21.45 5.67
CA GLU A 87 18.84 -22.38 4.59
C GLU A 87 17.85 -21.77 3.60
N ARG A 88 18.03 -22.08 2.31
CA ARG A 88 17.16 -21.55 1.23
C ARG A 88 15.69 -21.85 1.49
N SER A 89 15.39 -23.02 2.07
CA SER A 89 14.07 -23.49 2.50
C SER A 89 13.41 -22.57 3.54
N PHE A 90 14.19 -21.91 4.40
CA PHE A 90 13.67 -21.12 5.52
C PHE A 90 13.43 -19.65 5.19
N LYS A 91 14.06 -19.13 4.12
CA LYS A 91 13.99 -17.71 3.73
C LYS A 91 12.56 -17.24 3.45
N LYS A 92 11.70 -18.10 2.87
CA LYS A 92 10.26 -17.85 2.66
C LYS A 92 9.58 -17.51 3.99
N TYR A 93 9.68 -18.42 4.96
CA TYR A 93 9.02 -18.28 6.26
C TYR A 93 9.57 -17.11 7.06
N GLN A 94 10.88 -16.88 7.04
CA GLN A 94 11.47 -15.73 7.70
C GLN A 94 10.98 -14.40 7.09
N LEU A 95 10.90 -14.30 5.77
CA LEU A 95 10.35 -13.10 5.12
C LEU A 95 8.90 -12.88 5.53
N PHE A 96 8.06 -13.91 5.48
CA PHE A 96 6.65 -13.77 5.84
C PHE A 96 6.46 -13.43 7.31
N TYR A 97 7.24 -14.04 8.20
CA TYR A 97 7.28 -13.69 9.61
C TYR A 97 7.65 -12.22 9.82
N ASP A 98 8.74 -11.75 9.22
CA ASP A 98 9.19 -10.37 9.36
C ASP A 98 8.13 -9.35 8.88
N LEU A 99 7.44 -9.67 7.78
CA LEU A 99 6.36 -8.82 7.23
C LEU A 99 5.13 -8.80 8.14
N HIS A 100 4.75 -9.96 8.66
CA HIS A 100 3.61 -10.09 9.56
C HIS A 100 3.85 -9.35 10.87
N GLU A 101 5.01 -9.55 11.51
CA GLU A 101 5.43 -8.83 12.72
C GLU A 101 5.45 -7.31 12.50
N LEU A 102 5.94 -6.86 11.33
CA LEU A 102 5.95 -5.43 11.02
C LEU A 102 4.53 -4.87 10.87
N SER A 103 3.59 -5.64 10.32
CA SER A 103 2.18 -5.25 10.26
C SER A 103 1.55 -5.16 11.65
N VAL A 104 1.73 -6.19 12.48
CA VAL A 104 1.27 -6.22 13.90
C VAL A 104 1.77 -4.98 14.64
N ARG A 105 3.07 -4.66 14.49
CA ARG A 105 3.67 -3.50 15.14
C ARG A 105 3.06 -2.17 14.66
N ASP A 106 2.80 -2.02 13.37
CA ASP A 106 2.19 -0.79 12.82
C ASP A 106 0.72 -0.64 13.23
N ALA A 107 -0.02 -1.75 13.38
CA ALA A 107 -1.38 -1.79 13.90
C ALA A 107 -1.45 -1.57 15.42
N THR A 108 -0.41 -1.92 16.16
CA THR A 108 -0.39 -1.76 17.64
C THR A 108 0.10 -0.39 18.05
N PHE A 109 1.19 0.10 17.42
CA PHE A 109 1.89 1.31 17.87
C PHE A 109 2.02 2.38 16.78
N GLY A 110 1.88 1.98 15.51
CA GLY A 110 2.18 2.81 14.36
C GLY A 110 0.98 3.61 13.86
N ARG A 111 0.93 3.87 12.54
CA ARG A 111 -0.10 4.72 11.94
C ARG A 111 -1.45 4.02 11.76
N ARG A 112 -1.51 2.71 11.95
CA ARG A 112 -2.74 1.91 11.88
C ARG A 112 -3.32 1.61 13.26
N ALA A 113 -2.70 2.14 14.32
CA ALA A 113 -3.17 2.01 15.68
C ALA A 113 -4.35 2.95 15.99
N ASN A 114 -5.20 2.52 16.91
CA ASN A 114 -6.30 3.33 17.43
C ASN A 114 -5.79 4.58 18.17
N ASN A 115 -4.81 4.37 19.05
CA ASN A 115 -4.09 5.43 19.73
C ASN A 115 -2.61 5.32 19.35
N SER A 116 -2.24 5.94 18.23
CA SER A 116 -0.84 5.93 17.78
C SER A 116 0.06 6.55 18.85
N LEU A 117 1.13 5.84 19.21
CA LEU A 117 2.20 6.40 20.05
C LEU A 117 3.10 7.34 19.26
N LEU A 118 2.94 7.38 17.93
CA LEU A 118 3.62 8.34 17.08
C LEU A 118 2.82 9.63 17.07
N ASN A 119 3.51 10.77 17.11
CA ASN A 119 2.89 12.08 16.89
C ASN A 119 2.54 12.26 15.39
N VAL A 120 1.54 11.49 14.93
CA VAL A 120 1.13 11.43 13.53
C VAL A 120 -0.14 12.23 13.30
N ARG A 121 -0.13 13.01 12.23
CA ARG A 121 -1.23 13.92 11.88
C ARG A 121 -2.52 13.19 11.46
N TYR A 122 -2.41 11.93 11.05
CA TYR A 122 -3.52 11.11 10.56
C TYR A 122 -3.31 9.66 10.98
N SER A 123 -4.37 9.02 11.47
CA SER A 123 -4.45 7.57 11.62
C SER A 123 -5.02 6.95 10.35
N TYR A 124 -4.50 5.80 9.96
CA TYR A 124 -5.01 4.94 8.91
C TYR A 124 -5.69 3.68 9.49
N GLN A 125 -6.08 3.72 10.75
CA GLN A 125 -6.84 2.65 11.36
C GLN A 125 -8.19 2.50 10.64
N VAL A 126 -8.60 1.26 10.36
CA VAL A 126 -9.97 0.91 10.00
C VAL A 126 -10.63 0.23 11.19
N PRO A 127 -11.51 0.92 11.94
CA PRO A 127 -12.11 0.37 13.15
C PRO A 127 -12.88 -0.93 12.90
N GLY A 128 -12.69 -1.90 13.80
CA GLY A 128 -13.41 -3.18 13.74
C GLY A 128 -12.95 -4.15 12.64
N LEU A 129 -11.82 -3.89 12.00
CA LEU A 129 -11.22 -4.74 10.97
C LEU A 129 -9.86 -5.35 11.39
N TRP A 130 -9.15 -5.96 10.44
CA TRP A 130 -8.11 -6.96 10.70
C TRP A 130 -6.67 -6.45 10.62
N GLN A 131 -6.41 -5.14 10.65
CA GLN A 131 -5.04 -4.62 10.52
C GLN A 131 -4.06 -5.26 11.51
N GLY A 132 -2.96 -5.80 10.99
CA GLY A 132 -1.97 -6.60 11.74
C GLY A 132 -2.49 -7.94 12.29
N ARG A 133 -3.63 -8.44 11.80
CA ARG A 133 -4.32 -9.66 12.25
C ARG A 133 -4.92 -10.37 11.04
N TYR A 134 -5.49 -11.56 11.25
CA TYR A 134 -6.12 -12.33 10.19
C TYR A 134 -7.24 -13.23 10.74
N PHE A 135 -8.09 -13.73 9.84
CA PHE A 135 -9.15 -14.67 10.13
C PHE A 135 -8.88 -16.00 9.42
N LYS A 136 -8.72 -17.08 10.19
CA LYS A 136 -8.44 -18.47 9.74
C LYS A 136 -7.10 -18.68 9.02
N GLY A 137 -6.68 -17.79 8.14
CA GLY A 137 -5.40 -17.88 7.43
C GLY A 137 -5.03 -16.59 6.70
N ILE A 138 -3.84 -16.59 6.09
CA ILE A 138 -3.32 -15.47 5.29
C ILE A 138 -3.16 -15.97 3.86
N LYS A 139 -3.94 -15.43 2.93
CA LYS A 139 -3.80 -15.74 1.48
C LYS A 139 -2.84 -14.79 0.79
N VAL A 140 -2.76 -13.54 1.26
CA VAL A 140 -1.93 -12.51 0.64
C VAL A 140 -1.00 -11.90 1.67
N ILE A 141 0.29 -11.82 1.35
CA ILE A 141 1.25 -11.11 2.17
C ILE A 141 2.14 -10.22 1.32
N GLY A 142 2.56 -9.07 1.84
CA GLY A 142 3.38 -8.18 1.03
C GLY A 142 4.00 -6.99 1.73
N ASP A 143 4.72 -6.20 0.95
CA ASP A 143 5.42 -4.99 1.39
C ASP A 143 4.92 -3.75 0.63
N LYS A 144 4.40 -2.78 1.39
CA LYS A 144 4.20 -1.44 0.87
C LYS A 144 5.51 -0.67 0.93
N LYS A 145 6.21 -0.59 -0.20
CA LYS A 145 7.30 0.37 -0.42
C LYS A 145 7.29 1.01 -1.82
N GLY A 146 6.11 1.35 -2.35
CA GLY A 146 5.87 1.99 -3.66
C GLY A 146 7.06 2.69 -4.34
N GLY A 147 7.36 3.92 -3.91
CA GLY A 147 8.45 4.71 -4.49
C GLY A 147 9.85 4.13 -4.24
N GLY A 148 10.06 3.39 -3.15
CA GLY A 148 11.34 2.73 -2.87
C GLY A 148 11.58 1.51 -3.74
N THR A 149 10.55 0.69 -3.98
CA THR A 149 10.58 -0.44 -4.91
C THR A 149 10.87 0.03 -6.33
N ALA A 150 10.12 1.03 -6.82
CA ALA A 150 10.34 1.61 -8.14
C ALA A 150 11.75 2.21 -8.27
N ASN A 151 12.25 2.90 -7.23
CA ASN A 151 13.60 3.44 -7.24
C ASN A 151 14.67 2.34 -7.25
N ALA A 152 14.50 1.28 -6.44
CA ALA A 152 15.44 0.15 -6.42
C ALA A 152 15.53 -0.51 -7.80
N LEU A 153 14.39 -0.75 -8.44
CA LEU A 153 14.33 -1.41 -9.76
C LEU A 153 14.77 -0.53 -10.94
N ARG A 154 15.22 0.71 -10.69
CA ARG A 154 16.01 1.47 -11.68
C ARG A 154 17.37 0.82 -11.93
N ASN A 155 17.94 0.17 -10.91
CA ASN A 155 19.21 -0.55 -11.00
C ASN A 155 18.98 -1.98 -11.49
N LYS A 156 19.70 -2.38 -12.55
CA LYS A 156 19.66 -3.74 -13.12
C LYS A 156 19.99 -4.82 -12.08
N ASN A 157 20.88 -4.55 -11.13
CA ASN A 157 21.29 -5.53 -10.13
C ASN A 157 20.13 -5.93 -9.20
N HIS A 158 19.23 -5.00 -8.85
CA HIS A 158 18.07 -5.32 -8.01
C HIS A 158 17.01 -6.18 -8.71
N TRP A 159 17.06 -6.32 -10.04
CA TRP A 159 16.19 -7.28 -10.73
C TRP A 159 16.56 -8.73 -10.40
N SER A 160 17.86 -9.01 -10.25
CA SER A 160 18.30 -10.35 -9.80
C SER A 160 17.77 -10.69 -8.40
N VAL A 161 17.67 -9.69 -7.51
CA VAL A 161 17.10 -9.85 -6.17
C VAL A 161 15.62 -10.25 -6.27
N LEU A 162 14.87 -9.54 -7.12
CA LEU A 162 13.45 -9.84 -7.34
C LEU A 162 13.25 -11.25 -7.90
N TYR A 163 14.10 -11.69 -8.83
CA TYR A 163 14.05 -13.05 -9.38
C TYR A 163 14.36 -14.12 -8.33
N GLU A 164 15.35 -13.89 -7.45
CA GLU A 164 15.60 -14.82 -6.34
C GLU A 164 14.44 -14.90 -5.35
N ILE A 165 13.79 -13.77 -5.04
CA ILE A 165 12.57 -13.76 -4.22
C ILE A 165 11.52 -14.64 -4.89
N GLN A 166 11.27 -14.48 -6.19
CA GLN A 166 10.31 -15.31 -6.92
C GLN A 166 10.65 -16.81 -6.84
N GLU A 167 11.92 -17.16 -7.03
CA GLU A 167 12.38 -18.56 -6.97
C GLU A 167 12.22 -19.17 -5.57
N VAL A 168 12.42 -18.39 -4.51
CA VAL A 168 12.28 -18.87 -3.13
C VAL A 168 10.83 -18.93 -2.68
N LEU A 169 10.01 -17.94 -3.06
CA LEU A 169 8.62 -17.88 -2.64
C LEU A 169 7.75 -18.91 -3.35
N GLN A 170 8.04 -19.22 -4.62
CA GLN A 170 7.29 -20.18 -5.44
C GLN A 170 5.78 -19.92 -5.49
N ILE A 171 5.36 -18.67 -5.28
CA ILE A 171 3.99 -18.18 -5.41
C ILE A 171 3.94 -16.96 -6.33
N PRO A 172 2.79 -16.66 -6.94
CA PRO A 172 2.60 -15.45 -7.73
C PRO A 172 3.04 -14.17 -7.01
N ILE A 173 3.85 -13.35 -7.69
CA ILE A 173 4.14 -11.98 -7.27
C ILE A 173 3.25 -11.02 -8.08
N LYS A 174 2.48 -10.21 -7.37
CA LYS A 174 1.62 -9.16 -7.94
C LYS A 174 2.07 -7.77 -7.49
N PHE A 175 1.76 -6.76 -8.29
CA PHE A 175 2.17 -5.39 -8.08
C PHE A 175 0.99 -4.44 -8.07
N ILE A 176 0.95 -3.56 -7.07
CA ILE A 176 -0.03 -2.46 -6.99
C ILE A 176 0.69 -1.16 -7.32
N HIS A 177 0.35 -0.58 -8.47
CA HIS A 177 0.88 0.69 -8.93
C HIS A 177 -0.08 1.83 -8.58
N VAL A 178 0.23 2.58 -7.53
CA VAL A 178 -0.62 3.71 -7.11
C VAL A 178 -0.15 5.00 -7.79
N ILE A 179 -1.06 5.61 -8.55
CA ILE A 179 -0.80 6.75 -9.41
C ILE A 179 -1.55 7.97 -8.88
N ARG A 180 -0.83 9.06 -8.69
CA ARG A 180 -1.41 10.38 -8.41
C ARG A 180 -1.22 11.26 -9.65
N ASN A 181 -2.05 12.29 -9.80
CA ASN A 181 -1.86 13.31 -10.83
C ASN A 181 -0.37 13.74 -10.84
N PRO A 182 0.34 13.64 -11.99
CA PRO A 182 1.76 13.92 -12.09
C PRO A 182 2.14 15.30 -11.54
N PHE A 183 1.35 16.33 -11.82
CA PHE A 183 1.62 17.70 -11.36
C PHE A 183 1.53 17.81 -9.83
N ASP A 184 0.49 17.23 -9.23
CA ASP A 184 0.34 17.19 -7.78
C ASP A 184 1.47 16.41 -7.11
N ASN A 185 1.86 15.29 -7.73
CA ASN A 185 2.90 14.44 -7.20
C ASN A 185 4.27 15.14 -7.29
N ILE A 186 4.59 15.75 -8.41
CA ILE A 186 5.83 16.51 -8.64
C ILE A 186 5.92 17.68 -7.65
N ALA A 187 4.85 18.47 -7.52
CA ALA A 187 4.79 19.57 -6.56
C ALA A 187 5.01 19.06 -5.12
N THR A 188 4.37 17.94 -4.75
CA THR A 188 4.53 17.36 -3.41
C THR A 188 5.94 16.79 -3.17
N ILE A 189 6.58 16.22 -4.19
CA ILE A 189 7.98 15.75 -4.10
C ILE A 189 8.90 16.94 -3.85
N MET A 190 8.76 18.01 -4.62
CA MET A 190 9.58 19.21 -4.46
C MET A 190 9.40 19.81 -3.07
N LEU A 191 8.16 20.10 -2.65
CA LEU A 191 7.86 20.70 -1.34
C LEU A 191 8.37 19.89 -0.14
N ARG A 192 8.49 18.57 -0.28
CA ARG A 192 9.05 17.70 0.76
C ARG A 192 10.57 17.69 0.73
N ALA A 193 11.18 17.74 -0.44
CA ALA A 193 12.63 17.80 -0.59
C ALA A 193 13.21 19.15 -0.14
N THR A 194 12.43 20.23 -0.27
CA THR A 194 12.83 21.59 0.13
C THR A 194 12.28 22.00 1.51
N GLU A 195 11.68 21.06 2.24
CA GLU A 195 11.05 21.31 3.56
C GLU A 195 10.00 22.44 3.58
N SER A 196 9.54 22.87 2.41
CA SER A 196 8.61 23.99 2.24
C SER A 196 7.13 23.59 2.35
N ARG A 197 6.85 22.31 2.65
CA ARG A 197 5.47 21.80 2.72
C ARG A 197 4.64 22.47 3.81
N ASP A 198 5.27 22.86 4.90
CA ASP A 198 4.59 23.50 6.03
C ASP A 198 4.31 24.97 5.78
N VAL A 199 5.15 25.64 4.96
CA VAL A 199 4.96 27.04 4.52
C VAL A 199 3.68 27.18 3.69
N VAL A 200 3.43 26.24 2.78
CA VAL A 200 2.27 26.29 1.87
C VAL A 200 0.98 25.70 2.47
N LYS A 201 0.89 25.61 3.80
CA LYS A 201 -0.33 25.15 4.49
C LYS A 201 -1.42 26.20 4.46
N GLU A 202 -1.05 27.47 4.49
CA GLU A 202 -1.99 28.58 4.39
C GLU A 202 -2.52 28.72 2.97
N ASP A 203 -3.79 29.14 2.86
CA ASP A 203 -4.42 29.33 1.56
C ASP A 203 -3.91 30.60 0.88
N GLY A 204 -3.74 30.52 -0.44
CA GLY A 204 -3.10 31.58 -1.24
C GLY A 204 -1.57 31.58 -1.21
N VAL A 205 -0.92 30.83 -0.31
CA VAL A 205 0.55 30.77 -0.25
C VAL A 205 1.10 29.80 -1.30
N THR A 206 2.05 30.30 -2.10
CA THR A 206 2.78 29.51 -3.10
C THR A 206 4.28 29.70 -2.94
N VAL A 207 5.06 28.72 -3.37
CA VAL A 207 6.53 28.85 -3.46
C VAL A 207 6.97 28.86 -4.92
N ASN A 208 7.97 29.69 -5.22
CA ASN A 208 8.60 29.78 -6.52
C ASN A 208 10.03 29.23 -6.42
N MET A 209 10.20 27.96 -6.82
CA MET A 209 11.45 27.21 -6.74
C MET A 209 11.68 26.46 -8.06
N THR A 210 11.89 27.22 -9.13
CA THR A 210 11.91 26.70 -10.51
C THR A 210 12.91 25.57 -10.71
N LYS A 211 14.14 25.70 -10.17
CA LYS A 211 15.21 24.71 -10.35
C LYS A 211 14.88 23.41 -9.61
N GLU A 212 14.35 23.51 -8.41
CA GLU A 212 13.95 22.39 -7.56
C GLU A 212 12.76 21.65 -8.17
N LEU A 213 11.84 22.40 -8.80
CA LEU A 213 10.73 21.82 -9.54
C LEU A 213 11.23 21.04 -10.77
N ASP A 214 12.23 21.53 -11.50
CA ASP A 214 12.86 20.79 -12.60
C ASP A 214 13.53 19.50 -12.14
N LEU A 215 14.17 19.49 -10.96
CA LEU A 215 14.72 18.28 -10.35
C LEU A 215 13.62 17.28 -9.98
N ALA A 216 12.50 17.76 -9.42
CA ALA A 216 11.36 16.93 -9.11
C ALA A 216 10.70 16.33 -10.37
N ILE A 217 10.59 17.10 -11.46
CA ILE A 217 10.12 16.62 -12.78
C ILE A 217 11.03 15.48 -13.27
N LYS A 218 12.35 15.68 -13.27
CA LYS A 218 13.33 14.64 -13.70
C LYS A 218 13.21 13.37 -12.85
N SER A 219 13.13 13.53 -11.53
CA SER A 219 12.98 12.42 -10.59
C SER A 219 11.70 11.62 -10.83
N TYR A 220 10.57 12.31 -10.97
CA TYR A 220 9.26 11.70 -11.23
C TYR A 220 9.28 10.84 -12.50
N PHE A 221 9.77 11.38 -13.62
CA PHE A 221 9.78 10.63 -14.88
C PHE A 221 10.82 9.50 -14.90
N SER A 222 11.89 9.60 -14.10
CA SER A 222 12.79 8.46 -13.92
C SER A 222 12.10 7.29 -13.19
N LEU A 223 11.22 7.59 -12.23
CA LEU A 223 10.38 6.57 -11.59
C LEU A 223 9.30 6.07 -12.54
N ALA A 224 8.66 6.94 -13.33
CA ALA A 224 7.67 6.52 -14.33
C ALA A 224 8.26 5.50 -15.32
N ALA A 225 9.48 5.75 -15.80
CA ALA A 225 10.22 4.82 -16.64
C ALA A 225 10.53 3.48 -15.95
N ALA A 226 10.82 3.47 -14.64
CA ALA A 226 11.00 2.24 -13.89
C ALA A 226 9.69 1.45 -13.78
N ASN A 227 8.58 2.13 -13.43
CA ASN A 227 7.25 1.50 -13.35
C ASN A 227 6.79 0.96 -14.71
N GLN A 228 7.08 1.67 -15.81
CA GLN A 228 6.83 1.19 -17.18
C GLN A 228 7.52 -0.15 -17.45
N ARG A 229 8.81 -0.30 -17.09
CA ARG A 229 9.55 -1.56 -17.27
C ARG A 229 8.97 -2.71 -16.44
N ILE A 230 8.51 -2.43 -15.22
CA ILE A 230 7.84 -3.41 -14.38
C ILE A 230 6.53 -3.86 -15.03
N ARG A 231 5.72 -2.92 -15.52
CA ARG A 231 4.47 -3.21 -16.25
C ARG A 231 4.72 -4.04 -17.50
N GLU A 232 5.71 -3.68 -18.31
CA GLU A 232 6.09 -4.43 -19.52
C GLU A 232 6.55 -5.85 -19.19
N ARG A 233 7.25 -6.03 -18.05
CA ARG A 233 7.78 -7.34 -17.64
C ARG A 233 6.74 -8.26 -17.02
N TYR A 234 5.82 -7.72 -16.22
CA TYR A 234 4.88 -8.49 -15.41
C TYR A 234 3.43 -8.46 -15.92
N GLY A 235 3.11 -7.62 -16.90
CA GLY A 235 1.81 -7.59 -17.57
C GLY A 235 0.65 -7.50 -16.59
N ASN A 236 -0.26 -8.47 -16.66
CA ASN A 236 -1.47 -8.55 -15.84
C ASN A 236 -1.21 -8.76 -14.34
N ALA A 237 0.03 -9.08 -13.93
CA ALA A 237 0.41 -9.09 -12.53
C ALA A 237 0.64 -7.67 -11.97
N VAL A 238 0.45 -6.61 -12.77
CA VAL A 238 0.43 -5.22 -12.29
C VAL A 238 -0.96 -4.62 -12.45
N ILE A 239 -1.51 -4.06 -11.38
CA ILE A 239 -2.72 -3.24 -11.41
C ILE A 239 -2.40 -1.76 -11.19
N ASP A 240 -2.97 -0.91 -12.04
CA ASP A 240 -2.90 0.54 -11.90
C ASP A 240 -4.08 1.06 -11.08
N ILE A 241 -3.80 1.72 -9.96
CA ILE A 241 -4.81 2.35 -9.10
C ILE A 241 -4.65 3.86 -9.18
N GLN A 242 -5.70 4.54 -9.64
CA GLN A 242 -5.76 5.99 -9.60
C GLN A 242 -6.06 6.44 -8.17
N GLY A 243 -5.09 7.10 -7.52
CA GLY A 243 -5.17 7.44 -6.10
C GLY A 243 -6.30 8.41 -5.74
N HIS A 244 -6.85 9.15 -6.71
CA HIS A 244 -8.06 9.96 -6.49
C HIS A 244 -9.33 9.10 -6.43
N ASN A 245 -9.40 8.00 -7.19
CA ASN A 245 -10.53 7.07 -7.17
C ASN A 245 -10.59 6.28 -5.86
N THR A 246 -9.49 6.12 -5.13
CA THR A 246 -9.54 5.54 -3.78
C THR A 246 -10.47 6.32 -2.84
N VAL A 247 -10.66 7.62 -3.08
CA VAL A 247 -11.56 8.47 -2.29
C VAL A 247 -12.89 8.70 -3.01
N LEU A 248 -12.87 8.89 -4.34
CA LEU A 248 -14.08 9.20 -5.13
C LEU A 248 -14.93 7.98 -5.50
N LYS A 249 -14.30 6.81 -5.63
CA LYS A 249 -14.89 5.53 -6.07
C LYS A 249 -14.32 4.40 -5.19
N PRO A 250 -14.51 4.46 -3.85
CA PRO A 250 -13.80 3.59 -2.92
C PRO A 250 -14.19 2.12 -3.11
N ARG A 251 -15.48 1.84 -3.32
CA ARG A 251 -15.98 0.47 -3.51
C ARG A 251 -15.41 -0.17 -4.77
N GLU A 252 -15.46 0.53 -5.90
CA GLU A 252 -14.91 0.06 -7.17
C GLU A 252 -13.40 -0.17 -7.07
N THR A 253 -12.69 0.76 -6.42
CA THR A 253 -11.25 0.64 -6.20
C THR A 253 -10.91 -0.57 -5.34
N LEU A 254 -11.64 -0.78 -4.24
CA LEU A 254 -11.45 -1.92 -3.36
C LEU A 254 -11.77 -3.23 -4.08
N GLN A 255 -12.87 -3.32 -4.83
CA GLN A 255 -13.24 -4.52 -5.58
C GLN A 255 -12.14 -4.91 -6.57
N MET A 256 -11.65 -3.95 -7.38
CA MET A 256 -10.55 -4.20 -8.31
C MET A 256 -9.29 -4.74 -7.62
N LEU A 257 -8.97 -4.22 -6.43
CA LEU A 257 -7.83 -4.70 -5.65
C LEU A 257 -8.07 -6.13 -5.14
N CYS A 258 -9.26 -6.44 -4.64
CA CYS A 258 -9.61 -7.77 -4.15
C CYS A 258 -9.56 -8.80 -5.28
N ASP A 259 -10.13 -8.49 -6.44
CA ASP A 259 -10.10 -9.32 -7.64
C ASP A 259 -8.67 -9.55 -8.12
N HIS A 260 -7.87 -8.47 -8.17
CA HIS A 260 -6.47 -8.57 -8.55
C HIS A 260 -5.68 -9.46 -7.60
N LEU A 261 -5.98 -9.45 -6.29
CA LEU A 261 -5.29 -10.25 -5.29
C LEU A 261 -5.87 -11.67 -5.12
N GLY A 262 -7.05 -11.95 -5.68
CA GLY A 262 -7.70 -13.26 -5.59
C GLY A 262 -8.38 -13.52 -4.24
N VAL A 263 -8.84 -12.47 -3.56
CA VAL A 263 -9.53 -12.56 -2.26
C VAL A 263 -10.98 -12.08 -2.38
N THR A 264 -11.84 -12.56 -1.47
CA THR A 264 -13.26 -12.17 -1.45
C THR A 264 -13.48 -11.05 -0.44
N CYS A 265 -13.96 -9.90 -0.91
CA CYS A 265 -14.26 -8.75 -0.06
C CYS A 265 -15.75 -8.73 0.31
N SER A 266 -16.03 -8.63 1.61
CA SER A 266 -17.40 -8.57 2.14
C SER A 266 -17.97 -7.16 2.10
N GLU A 267 -19.30 -7.04 2.21
CA GLU A 267 -19.97 -5.74 2.36
C GLU A 267 -19.48 -4.96 3.59
N ASP A 268 -19.35 -5.63 4.73
CA ASP A 268 -18.82 -5.02 5.97
C ASP A 268 -17.39 -4.46 5.77
N TYR A 269 -16.55 -5.17 5.03
CA TYR A 269 -15.21 -4.68 4.68
C TYR A 269 -15.28 -3.44 3.79
N PHE A 270 -16.14 -3.41 2.77
CA PHE A 270 -16.32 -2.25 1.91
C PHE A 270 -16.83 -1.03 2.68
N GLU A 271 -17.85 -1.20 3.51
CA GLU A 271 -18.45 -0.13 4.30
C GLU A 271 -17.44 0.48 5.27
N LYS A 272 -16.77 -0.36 6.07
CA LYS A 272 -15.78 0.10 7.06
C LYS A 272 -14.56 0.73 6.41
N CYS A 273 -14.02 0.15 5.34
CA CYS A 273 -12.92 0.78 4.61
C CYS A 273 -13.35 2.12 3.99
N SER A 274 -14.53 2.19 3.38
CA SER A 274 -15.04 3.44 2.78
C SER A 274 -15.25 4.53 3.84
N SER A 275 -15.62 4.15 5.06
CA SER A 275 -15.81 5.08 6.19
C SER A 275 -14.53 5.79 6.67
N ILE A 276 -13.34 5.42 6.20
CA ILE A 276 -12.11 6.16 6.52
C ILE A 276 -11.56 6.94 5.33
N LEU A 277 -12.18 6.78 4.16
CA LEU A 277 -11.75 7.36 2.89
C LEU A 277 -12.40 8.73 2.64
N PHE A 278 -12.51 9.56 3.68
CA PHE A 278 -13.10 10.89 3.56
C PHE A 278 -12.10 11.91 3.01
N GLY A 279 -12.62 12.83 2.17
CA GLY A 279 -11.93 14.04 1.75
C GLY A 279 -12.00 14.28 0.26
N VAL A 280 -11.30 15.31 -0.19
CA VAL A 280 -11.09 15.60 -1.60
C VAL A 280 -9.63 15.29 -1.93
N PRO A 281 -9.32 14.72 -3.11
CA PRO A 281 -7.94 14.57 -3.56
C PRO A 281 -7.17 15.88 -3.38
N SER A 282 -6.03 15.81 -2.69
CA SER A 282 -5.23 17.01 -2.44
C SER A 282 -4.65 17.54 -3.76
N VAL A 283 -4.99 18.78 -4.09
CA VAL A 283 -4.45 19.53 -5.22
C VAL A 283 -3.22 20.31 -4.75
N THR A 284 -2.04 19.71 -4.86
CA THR A 284 -0.78 20.35 -4.43
C THR A 284 -0.16 21.20 -5.55
N ARG A 285 -0.52 20.95 -6.81
CA ARG A 285 0.05 21.65 -7.97
C ARG A 285 -0.14 23.16 -7.90
N ASP A 286 -1.20 23.64 -7.25
CA ASP A 286 -1.52 25.06 -7.08
C ASP A 286 -0.72 25.74 -5.97
N LYS A 287 -0.01 24.98 -5.13
CA LYS A 287 0.85 25.50 -4.05
C LYS A 287 2.28 25.83 -4.54
N VAL A 288 2.54 25.70 -5.84
CA VAL A 288 3.85 25.92 -6.46
C VAL A 288 3.67 26.74 -7.73
N VAL A 289 4.59 27.67 -7.99
CA VAL A 289 4.61 28.43 -9.25
C VAL A 289 5.24 27.58 -10.35
N TRP A 290 4.49 27.35 -11.44
CA TRP A 290 4.94 26.62 -12.63
C TRP A 290 5.22 27.56 -13.78
N THR A 291 6.35 27.39 -14.46
CA THR A 291 6.56 28.07 -15.75
C THR A 291 5.74 27.40 -16.86
N LYS A 292 5.46 28.14 -17.94
CA LYS A 292 4.80 27.60 -19.14
C LYS A 292 5.56 26.40 -19.71
N GLU A 293 6.89 26.53 -19.80
CA GLU A 293 7.78 25.47 -20.29
C GLU A 293 7.71 24.20 -19.43
N GLN A 294 7.62 24.34 -18.11
CA GLN A 294 7.48 23.19 -17.20
C GLN A 294 6.14 22.48 -17.40
N LYS A 295 5.03 23.23 -17.53
CA LYS A 295 3.71 22.66 -17.82
C LYS A 295 3.71 21.91 -19.14
N GLU A 296 4.26 22.51 -20.20
CA GLU A 296 4.37 21.89 -21.53
C GLU A 296 5.24 20.63 -21.50
N LYS A 297 6.38 20.70 -20.81
CA LYS A 297 7.32 19.58 -20.67
C LYS A 297 6.70 18.39 -19.94
N VAL A 298 5.95 18.61 -18.86
CA VAL A 298 5.23 17.53 -18.16
C VAL A 298 4.13 16.99 -19.05
N THR A 299 3.31 17.85 -19.64
CA THR A 299 2.19 17.47 -20.55
C THR A 299 2.67 16.64 -21.74
N LYS A 300 3.85 16.94 -22.29
CA LYS A 300 4.45 16.13 -23.36
C LYS A 300 4.90 14.76 -22.85
N GLN A 301 5.57 14.71 -21.71
CA GLN A 301 6.15 13.47 -21.18
C GLN A 301 5.09 12.48 -20.66
N ILE A 302 3.99 12.95 -20.06
CA ILE A 302 2.91 12.05 -19.58
C ILE A 302 2.31 11.20 -20.70
N LYS A 303 2.27 11.72 -21.94
CA LYS A 303 1.75 11.02 -23.12
C LYS A 303 2.56 9.77 -23.49
N ASN A 304 3.80 9.67 -23.02
CA ASN A 304 4.66 8.51 -23.26
C ASN A 304 4.31 7.30 -22.38
N PHE A 305 3.43 7.48 -21.38
CA PHE A 305 3.07 6.44 -20.42
C PHE A 305 1.57 6.19 -20.49
N SER A 306 1.15 4.98 -20.85
CA SER A 306 -0.27 4.65 -21.03
C SER A 306 -1.11 4.86 -19.77
N PHE A 307 -0.50 4.68 -18.59
CA PHE A 307 -1.11 4.89 -17.28
C PHE A 307 -1.11 6.36 -16.81
N LEU A 308 -0.48 7.29 -17.55
CA LEU A 308 -0.50 8.74 -17.24
C LEU A 308 -1.23 9.60 -18.27
N LYS A 309 -1.57 9.04 -19.44
CA LYS A 309 -2.03 9.80 -20.62
C LYS A 309 -3.29 10.65 -20.39
N GLU A 310 -4.11 10.29 -19.41
CA GLU A 310 -5.39 10.95 -19.12
C GLU A 310 -5.27 12.11 -18.12
N TYR A 311 -4.12 12.26 -17.46
CA TYR A 311 -3.93 13.34 -16.50
C TYR A 311 -3.66 14.67 -17.20
N SER A 312 -4.12 15.75 -16.57
CA SER A 312 -3.86 17.13 -17.01
C SER A 312 -3.44 18.00 -15.82
N PHE A 313 -3.05 19.25 -16.11
CA PHE A 313 -2.80 20.23 -15.05
C PHE A 313 -4.11 20.69 -14.41
N ASP A 314 -5.18 20.86 -15.18
CA ASP A 314 -6.37 21.57 -14.71
C ASP A 314 -7.35 20.61 -14.03
N GLU A 315 -7.56 19.42 -14.60
CA GLU A 315 -8.59 18.47 -14.17
C GLU A 315 -8.04 17.06 -13.87
N TYR A 316 -8.74 16.36 -12.99
CA TYR A 316 -8.57 14.91 -12.82
C TYR A 316 -9.27 14.15 -13.96
N PRO A 317 -8.77 12.96 -14.35
CA PRO A 317 -9.51 12.05 -15.22
C PRO A 317 -10.91 11.76 -14.67
N LYS A 318 -11.87 11.52 -15.57
CA LYS A 318 -13.25 11.14 -15.22
C LYS A 318 -13.37 9.64 -14.96
#